data_AF-A0A2D4XKD7-F1
#
_entry.id   AF-A0A2D4XKD7-F1
#
_cell.length_a   1.000
_cell.length_b   1.000
_cell.length_c   1.000
_cell.angle_alpha   90.00
_cell.angle_beta   90.00
_cell.angle_gamma   90.00
#
_symmetry.space_group_name_H-M   'P 1'
#
loop_
_entity.id
_entity.type
_entity.pdbx_description
1 polymer ?
#
loop_
_entity_poly.entity_id
_entity_poly.type
_entity_poly.pdbx_seq_one_letter_code
_entity_poly.pdbx_strand_id
1 'polypeptide(L)'
;MLFICDKYITFVVNKQHFMNYPKIEKDILIHTDRKEFKLYTDKVLIENLKTKKTPVEISVDVVPSDEPDIDDRDWIYNSSLFEIFASIPFIENHVAPLSEAYNDFLEKFDLFLEIFKSMSQIDGIEMAPFSLHFELENTYILKFLFHPLPEKIDYVTMLASAFDTIAHLHQEKESELKTAIQTSYSRKNNKKYLTFTDGSWKVLNPLLEVGKEITKDYRKDRDWRVKKPHIILNQDNFTHRFIFDSNWVLVFDHLETMLIQPNDVALYSNIADRCLNQAMEFYEKVILPRHKQWHGSFPSLEKQKEYYDYFEIIIQAVIFAYTALEAFANICIPAGWEYQTEANGVKTIYSKEAIERKFELREKFKKVIRPILNSPDPTREDWWMPFIELENLRNEIIHTKQSRSEERYAKLLSQSIFDIVRNHKNIIQFYGDHISKYRTEFLEEYPYEFGYDDVIPGLMTDKNYWKSYKSIRNIKFDKSDEEE
;
A
#
# COMPACT_ATOMS: atom_id res chain seq x y z
N MET A 1 -9.22 10.77 28.19
CA MET A 1 -8.07 9.84 28.31
C MET A 1 -7.27 9.88 26.99
N LEU A 2 -6.73 11.06 26.64
CA LEU A 2 -6.37 11.42 25.26
C LEU A 2 -5.09 12.29 25.22
N PHE A 3 -4.06 11.90 25.98
CA PHE A 3 -2.83 12.71 26.11
C PHE A 3 -1.52 11.90 26.22
N ILE A 4 -1.49 10.63 25.80
CA ILE A 4 -0.30 9.77 26.01
C ILE A 4 0.46 9.41 24.70
N CYS A 5 -0.11 9.59 23.51
CA CYS A 5 0.53 9.06 22.29
C CYS A 5 1.61 9.96 21.64
N ASP A 6 1.70 11.24 21.97
CA ASP A 6 2.56 12.18 21.23
C ASP A 6 4.05 12.22 21.63
N LYS A 7 4.54 11.33 22.50
CA LYS A 7 5.90 11.45 23.06
C LYS A 7 6.86 10.28 22.90
N TYR A 8 6.50 9.22 22.16
CA TYR A 8 7.36 8.04 22.04
C TYR A 8 7.53 7.55 20.59
N ILE A 9 8.00 8.44 19.71
CA ILE A 9 8.70 8.00 18.49
C ILE A 9 10.14 8.45 18.64
N THR A 10 10.92 7.66 19.36
CA THR A 10 12.37 7.78 19.39
C THR A 10 12.92 6.63 18.54
N PHE A 11 13.49 6.96 17.38
CA PHE A 11 14.25 6.00 16.58
C PHE A 11 15.52 5.66 17.34
N VAL A 12 15.49 4.58 18.12
CA VAL A 12 16.70 4.00 18.71
C VAL A 12 17.29 3.03 17.71
N VAL A 13 18.29 3.50 16.96
CA VAL A 13 19.16 2.65 16.14
C VAL A 13 20.11 1.93 17.09
N ASN A 14 19.68 0.78 17.62
CA ASN A 14 20.57 -0.12 18.34
C ASN A 14 21.12 -1.17 17.36
N LYS A 15 22.37 -0.96 16.90
CA LYS A 15 23.14 -1.95 16.15
C LYS A 15 23.59 -3.06 17.10
N GLN A 16 22.82 -4.13 17.21
CA GLN A 16 23.31 -5.42 17.71
C GLN A 16 23.07 -6.48 16.64
N HIS A 17 24.16 -6.94 16.03
CA HIS A 17 24.18 -7.95 14.98
C HIS A 17 23.80 -9.32 15.56
N PHE A 18 22.61 -9.79 15.21
CA PHE A 18 22.31 -11.22 15.14
C PHE A 18 22.06 -11.56 13.67
N MET A 19 23.14 -11.68 12.90
CA MET A 19 23.08 -12.16 11.52
C MET A 19 23.27 -13.68 11.55
N ASN A 20 22.18 -14.43 11.39
CA ASN A 20 22.21 -15.88 11.17
C ASN A 20 22.35 -16.19 9.66
N TYR A 21 23.31 -15.57 8.98
CA TYR A 21 23.66 -15.99 7.61
C TYR A 21 24.64 -17.18 7.72
N PRO A 22 24.33 -18.34 7.11
CA PRO A 22 25.18 -19.52 7.26
C PRO A 22 26.54 -19.29 6.60
N LYS A 23 27.58 -19.91 7.16
CA LYS A 23 28.90 -19.91 6.54
C LYS A 23 28.85 -20.80 5.30
N ILE A 24 29.03 -20.19 4.12
CA ILE A 24 29.05 -20.92 2.84
C ILE A 24 30.50 -21.29 2.52
N GLU A 25 30.79 -22.60 2.46
CA GLU A 25 32.14 -23.10 2.15
C GLU A 25 32.40 -23.31 0.66
N LYS A 26 31.34 -23.30 -0.15
CA LYS A 26 31.35 -23.53 -1.60
C LYS A 26 30.69 -22.36 -2.34
N ASP A 27 30.31 -22.56 -3.61
CA ASP A 27 29.60 -21.56 -4.39
C ASP A 27 28.16 -21.38 -3.90
N ILE A 28 27.45 -22.49 -3.69
CA ILE A 28 26.05 -22.50 -3.25
C ILE A 28 25.86 -23.46 -2.07
N LEU A 29 25.03 -23.06 -1.12
CA LEU A 29 24.54 -23.89 -0.02
C LEU A 29 23.02 -24.04 -0.15
N ILE A 30 22.52 -25.28 -0.09
CA ILE A 30 21.10 -25.60 -0.06
C ILE A 30 20.75 -26.10 1.34
N HIS A 31 19.81 -25.43 1.99
CA HIS A 31 19.21 -25.91 3.24
C HIS A 31 17.88 -26.61 2.96
N THR A 32 17.67 -27.75 3.60
CA THR A 32 16.39 -28.48 3.54
C THR A 32 16.04 -29.07 4.90
N ASP A 33 14.76 -29.25 5.17
CA ASP A 33 14.26 -29.94 6.35
C ASP A 33 14.20 -31.47 6.19
N ARG A 34 14.40 -31.98 4.95
CA ARG A 34 14.22 -33.39 4.60
C ARG A 34 15.52 -34.06 4.15
N LYS A 35 15.83 -35.21 4.75
CA LYS A 35 17.00 -36.01 4.37
C LYS A 35 16.90 -36.56 2.96
N GLU A 36 15.67 -36.83 2.50
CA GLU A 36 15.36 -37.31 1.15
C GLU A 36 15.71 -36.26 0.10
N PHE A 37 15.46 -34.98 0.39
CA PHE A 37 15.81 -33.88 -0.50
C PHE A 37 17.32 -33.73 -0.60
N LYS A 38 18.05 -33.86 0.51
CA LYS A 38 19.52 -33.91 0.46
C LYS A 38 20.02 -35.03 -0.46
N LEU A 39 19.52 -36.25 -0.29
CA LEU A 39 19.93 -37.39 -1.13
C LEU A 39 19.60 -37.15 -2.62
N TYR A 40 18.45 -36.53 -2.90
CA TYR A 40 18.05 -36.18 -4.25
C TYR A 40 18.97 -35.10 -4.85
N THR A 41 19.27 -34.03 -4.11
CA THR A 41 20.20 -32.98 -4.53
C THR A 41 21.60 -33.53 -4.78
N ASP A 42 22.12 -34.38 -3.89
CA ASP A 42 23.42 -35.03 -4.06
C ASP A 42 23.50 -35.83 -5.38
N LYS A 43 22.47 -36.61 -5.69
CA LYS A 43 22.45 -37.50 -6.87
C LYS A 43 22.08 -36.82 -8.17
N VAL A 44 21.12 -35.90 -8.15
CA VAL A 44 20.52 -35.35 -9.38
C VAL A 44 21.13 -34.02 -9.76
N LEU A 45 21.54 -33.21 -8.79
CA LEU A 45 22.17 -31.92 -9.08
C LEU A 45 23.70 -32.03 -9.01
N ILE A 46 24.24 -32.46 -7.87
CA ILE A 46 25.69 -32.42 -7.61
C ILE A 46 26.48 -33.40 -8.48
N GLU A 47 26.05 -34.67 -8.57
CA GLU A 47 26.73 -35.66 -9.41
C GLU A 47 26.71 -35.29 -10.90
N ASN A 48 25.61 -34.70 -11.39
CA ASN A 48 25.51 -34.26 -12.78
C ASN A 48 26.46 -33.09 -13.09
N LEU A 49 26.63 -32.13 -12.17
CA LEU A 49 27.58 -31.04 -12.32
C LEU A 49 29.04 -31.50 -12.30
N LYS A 50 29.38 -32.52 -11.50
CA LYS A 50 30.75 -33.09 -11.42
C LYS A 50 31.28 -33.67 -12.72
N THR A 51 30.44 -33.86 -13.73
CA THR A 51 30.87 -34.32 -15.06
C THR A 51 31.70 -33.28 -15.83
N LYS A 52 31.81 -32.03 -15.31
CA LYS A 52 32.52 -30.91 -15.94
C LYS A 52 33.88 -30.63 -15.30
N LYS A 53 34.74 -29.92 -16.04
CA LYS A 53 36.13 -29.63 -15.64
C LYS A 53 36.24 -28.62 -14.48
N THR A 54 35.31 -27.68 -14.39
CA THR A 54 35.23 -26.64 -13.34
C THR A 54 33.76 -26.35 -13.02
N PRO A 55 33.08 -27.23 -12.28
CA PRO A 55 31.65 -27.07 -11.99
C PRO A 55 31.40 -26.05 -10.89
N VAL A 56 30.17 -25.51 -10.85
CA VAL A 56 29.66 -24.79 -9.67
C VAL A 56 29.57 -25.77 -8.50
N GLU A 57 30.20 -25.44 -7.39
CA GLU A 57 30.28 -26.30 -6.22
C GLU A 57 29.10 -26.08 -5.27
N ILE A 58 28.35 -27.15 -5.01
CA ILE A 58 27.16 -27.10 -4.14
C ILE A 58 27.39 -27.90 -2.86
N SER A 59 26.87 -27.39 -1.75
CA SER A 59 26.75 -28.05 -0.44
C SER A 59 25.29 -28.15 -0.03
N VAL A 60 24.95 -29.17 0.77
CA VAL A 60 23.58 -29.40 1.23
C VAL A 60 23.56 -29.78 2.70
N ASP A 61 22.84 -28.99 3.48
CA ASP A 61 22.64 -29.20 4.91
C ASP A 61 21.18 -29.52 5.21
N VAL A 62 20.98 -30.47 6.14
CA VAL A 62 19.66 -30.83 6.65
C VAL A 62 19.46 -30.11 7.97
N VAL A 63 18.60 -29.10 7.98
CA VAL A 63 18.28 -28.29 9.15
C VAL A 63 16.89 -28.72 9.65
N PRO A 64 16.75 -29.35 10.83
CA PRO A 64 15.46 -29.77 11.34
C PRO A 64 14.49 -28.59 11.44
N SER A 65 13.23 -28.79 11.05
CA SER A 65 12.17 -27.78 11.19
C SER A 65 11.69 -27.60 12.63
N ASP A 66 12.18 -28.41 13.56
CA ASP A 66 11.84 -28.40 14.98
C ASP A 66 12.55 -27.24 15.72
N GLU A 67 12.07 -26.02 15.49
CA GLU A 67 12.05 -24.96 16.50
C GLU A 67 11.02 -23.90 16.07
N PRO A 68 9.72 -24.10 16.37
CA PRO A 68 8.76 -23.02 16.26
C PRO A 68 8.84 -22.22 17.57
N ASP A 69 9.94 -21.51 17.79
CA ASP A 69 9.78 -20.30 18.58
C ASP A 69 8.86 -19.41 17.75
N ILE A 70 7.60 -19.31 18.19
CA ILE A 70 6.54 -18.52 17.56
C ILE A 70 7.02 -17.07 17.32
N ASP A 71 8.06 -16.63 18.03
CA ASP A 71 8.74 -15.34 17.93
C ASP A 71 9.60 -15.14 16.66
N ASP A 72 10.04 -16.19 15.96
CA ASP A 72 10.89 -16.07 14.76
C ASP A 72 10.17 -16.36 13.43
N ARG A 73 8.83 -16.29 13.42
CA ARG A 73 8.09 -16.23 12.15
C ARG A 73 8.54 -14.99 11.36
N ASP A 74 9.18 -15.20 10.21
CA ASP A 74 9.47 -14.16 9.22
C ASP A 74 8.17 -13.37 8.94
N TRP A 75 8.26 -12.05 8.77
CA TRP A 75 7.07 -11.21 8.58
C TRP A 75 6.30 -11.54 7.30
N ILE A 76 7.01 -12.06 6.31
CA ILE A 76 6.42 -12.53 5.07
C ILE A 76 6.44 -14.06 5.15
N TYR A 77 5.26 -14.63 5.33
CA TYR A 77 5.09 -16.07 5.25
C TYR A 77 5.24 -16.50 3.78
N ASN A 78 6.46 -16.90 3.42
CA ASN A 78 6.72 -17.58 2.17
C ASN A 78 7.41 -18.90 2.51
N SER A 79 6.61 -19.96 2.56
CA SER A 79 7.12 -21.30 2.79
C SER A 79 7.68 -21.81 1.47
N SER A 80 8.94 -22.25 1.51
CA SER A 80 9.60 -22.93 0.40
C SER A 80 10.01 -24.33 0.81
N LEU A 81 10.21 -25.23 -0.16
CA LEU A 81 10.60 -26.61 0.11
C LEU A 81 12.09 -26.73 0.49
N PHE A 82 12.90 -25.78 0.03
CA PHE A 82 14.30 -25.63 0.42
C PHE A 82 14.73 -24.15 0.29
N GLU A 83 15.88 -23.80 0.86
CA GLU A 83 16.45 -22.47 0.79
C GLU A 83 17.80 -22.53 0.07
N ILE A 84 18.10 -21.54 -0.77
CA ILE A 84 19.36 -21.41 -1.49
C ILE A 84 20.13 -20.23 -0.91
N PHE A 85 21.40 -20.43 -0.60
CA PHE A 85 22.33 -19.40 -0.17
C PHE A 85 23.48 -19.33 -1.19
N ALA A 86 23.75 -18.13 -1.71
CA ALA A 86 24.81 -17.90 -2.69
C ALA A 86 25.98 -17.15 -2.09
N SER A 87 27.20 -17.59 -2.37
CA SER A 87 28.41 -16.93 -1.90
C SER A 87 28.87 -15.81 -2.83
N ILE A 88 29.62 -14.83 -2.31
CA ILE A 88 30.24 -13.79 -3.14
C ILE A 88 31.16 -14.39 -4.21
N PRO A 89 32.04 -15.38 -3.91
CA PRO A 89 32.84 -16.05 -4.93
C PRO A 89 32.03 -16.63 -6.09
N PHE A 90 30.84 -17.19 -5.83
CA PHE A 90 29.96 -17.68 -6.90
C PHE A 90 29.54 -16.55 -7.83
N ILE A 91 29.12 -15.41 -7.26
CA ILE A 91 28.70 -14.24 -8.04
C ILE A 91 29.86 -13.71 -8.89
N GLU A 92 31.04 -13.56 -8.31
CA GLU A 92 32.21 -12.96 -8.97
C GLU A 92 32.85 -13.89 -10.02
N ASN A 93 32.96 -15.19 -9.74
CA ASN A 93 33.69 -16.13 -10.59
C ASN A 93 32.81 -16.81 -11.64
N HIS A 94 31.50 -16.91 -11.40
CA HIS A 94 30.59 -17.68 -12.25
C HIS A 94 29.49 -16.85 -12.90
N VAL A 95 28.74 -16.06 -12.12
CA VAL A 95 27.57 -15.29 -12.59
C VAL A 95 28.00 -14.08 -13.42
N ALA A 96 28.75 -13.14 -12.81
CA ALA A 96 29.19 -11.91 -13.46
C ALA A 96 29.94 -12.13 -14.81
N PRO A 97 30.84 -13.12 -14.94
CA PRO A 97 31.49 -13.40 -16.22
C PRO A 97 30.67 -14.27 -17.17
N LEU A 98 29.44 -14.68 -16.79
CA LEU A 98 28.58 -15.60 -17.55
C LEU A 98 29.32 -16.89 -17.93
N SER A 99 30.00 -17.49 -16.95
CA SER A 99 30.84 -18.66 -17.18
C SER A 99 30.05 -19.84 -17.76
N GLU A 100 30.73 -20.72 -18.50
CA GLU A 100 30.11 -21.98 -18.98
C GLU A 100 29.55 -22.81 -17.81
N ALA A 101 30.24 -22.81 -16.66
CA ALA A 101 29.82 -23.48 -15.45
C ALA A 101 28.49 -22.95 -14.89
N TYR A 102 28.25 -21.64 -14.98
CA TYR A 102 27.00 -21.00 -14.57
C TYR A 102 25.83 -21.41 -15.47
N ASN A 103 26.03 -21.39 -16.79
CA ASN A 103 25.01 -21.81 -17.75
C ASN A 103 24.66 -23.30 -17.57
N ASP A 104 25.67 -24.16 -17.37
CA ASP A 104 25.46 -25.59 -17.08
C ASP A 104 24.71 -25.77 -15.75
N PHE A 105 25.04 -24.98 -14.72
CA PHE A 105 24.30 -24.96 -13.46
C PHE A 105 22.81 -24.66 -13.67
N LEU A 106 22.47 -23.60 -14.40
CA LEU A 106 21.06 -23.24 -14.65
C LEU A 106 20.31 -24.36 -15.39
N GLU A 107 20.92 -24.96 -16.42
CA GLU A 107 20.34 -26.07 -17.17
C GLU A 107 20.07 -27.29 -16.28
N LYS A 108 21.05 -27.69 -15.47
CA LYS A 108 20.90 -28.84 -14.55
C LYS A 108 19.96 -28.54 -13.40
N PHE A 109 19.91 -27.29 -12.95
CA PHE A 109 18.99 -26.85 -11.92
C PHE A 109 17.53 -26.89 -12.41
N ASP A 110 17.25 -26.56 -13.67
CA ASP A 110 15.88 -26.65 -14.21
C ASP A 110 15.34 -28.10 -14.19
N LEU A 111 16.19 -29.05 -14.60
CA LEU A 111 15.88 -30.48 -14.55
C LEU A 111 15.67 -30.95 -13.09
N PHE A 112 16.51 -30.48 -12.17
CA PHE A 112 16.38 -30.78 -10.74
C PHE A 112 15.05 -30.25 -10.16
N LEU A 113 14.56 -29.10 -10.64
CA LEU A 113 13.31 -28.50 -10.15
C LEU A 113 12.05 -29.25 -10.58
N GLU A 114 12.08 -30.12 -11.59
CA GLU A 114 10.88 -30.79 -12.11
C GLU A 114 10.04 -31.49 -11.03
N ILE A 115 10.70 -32.19 -10.10
CA ILE A 115 10.00 -32.88 -9.01
C ILE A 115 9.35 -31.87 -8.06
N PHE A 116 10.04 -30.77 -7.73
CA PHE A 116 9.53 -29.78 -6.81
C PHE A 116 8.38 -28.94 -7.40
N LYS A 117 8.38 -28.70 -8.72
CA LYS A 117 7.27 -28.06 -9.46
C LYS A 117 5.96 -28.86 -9.33
N SER A 118 6.05 -30.17 -9.14
CA SER A 118 4.87 -31.02 -8.90
C SER A 118 4.41 -31.01 -7.44
N MET A 119 5.31 -30.68 -6.51
CA MET A 119 5.05 -30.64 -5.06
C MET A 119 4.60 -29.25 -4.56
N SER A 120 4.72 -28.22 -5.40
CA SER A 120 4.36 -26.83 -5.08
C SER A 120 2.85 -26.56 -5.01
N GLN A 121 1.99 -27.56 -5.15
CA GLN A 121 0.53 -27.43 -5.00
C GLN A 121 0.05 -28.28 -3.81
N ILE A 122 -0.24 -27.64 -2.68
CA ILE A 122 -0.80 -28.30 -1.50
C ILE A 122 -2.09 -27.57 -1.11
N ASP A 123 -3.21 -28.28 -1.01
CA ASP A 123 -4.52 -27.77 -0.59
C ASP A 123 -4.99 -26.48 -1.34
N GLY A 124 -4.60 -26.35 -2.61
CA GLY A 124 -4.93 -25.19 -3.44
C GLY A 124 -4.06 -23.95 -3.22
N ILE A 125 -3.05 -24.03 -2.36
CA ILE A 125 -2.03 -22.99 -2.14
C ILE A 125 -0.80 -23.35 -2.99
N GLU A 126 -0.43 -22.43 -3.89
CA GLU A 126 0.78 -22.56 -4.69
C GLU A 126 1.97 -21.98 -3.92
N MET A 127 2.99 -22.80 -3.67
CA MET A 127 4.20 -22.42 -2.93
C MET A 127 5.40 -22.41 -3.87
N ALA A 128 6.34 -21.48 -3.68
CA ALA A 128 7.58 -21.52 -4.43
C ALA A 128 8.42 -22.74 -4.01
N PRO A 129 9.04 -23.48 -4.94
CA PRO A 129 9.95 -24.57 -4.60
C PRO A 129 11.10 -24.13 -3.69
N PHE A 130 11.60 -22.91 -3.87
CA PHE A 130 12.74 -22.38 -3.13
C PHE A 130 12.64 -20.87 -2.87
N SER A 131 13.46 -20.39 -1.93
CA SER A 131 13.86 -18.99 -1.77
C SER A 131 15.36 -18.85 -2.02
N LEU A 132 15.81 -17.64 -2.40
CA LEU A 132 17.24 -17.32 -2.50
C LEU A 132 17.61 -16.28 -1.44
N HIS A 133 18.72 -16.53 -0.76
CA HIS A 133 19.28 -15.70 0.29
C HIS A 133 20.69 -15.23 -0.08
N PHE A 134 20.96 -13.94 0.06
CA PHE A 134 22.27 -13.35 -0.22
C PHE A 134 22.66 -12.32 0.84
N GLU A 135 23.90 -12.39 1.33
CA GLU A 135 24.45 -11.40 2.26
C GLU A 135 25.03 -10.21 1.48
N LEU A 136 24.40 -9.05 1.60
CA LEU A 136 24.86 -7.82 0.97
C LEU A 136 25.68 -6.98 1.97
N GLU A 137 26.95 -6.75 1.64
CA GLU A 137 27.87 -5.85 2.36
C GLU A 137 27.97 -6.11 3.87
N ASN A 138 27.84 -7.39 4.30
CA ASN A 138 27.81 -7.81 5.71
C ASN A 138 26.78 -7.04 6.57
N THR A 139 25.76 -6.47 5.93
CA THR A 139 24.80 -5.58 6.58
C THR A 139 23.39 -6.13 6.48
N TYR A 140 22.99 -6.56 5.28
CA TYR A 140 21.63 -7.01 4.99
C TYR A 140 21.61 -8.44 4.47
N ILE A 141 20.56 -9.19 4.81
CA ILE A 141 20.26 -10.48 4.19
C ILE A 141 19.13 -10.27 3.20
N LEU A 142 19.42 -10.32 1.92
CA LEU A 142 18.42 -10.24 0.85
C LEU A 142 17.73 -11.59 0.73
N LYS A 143 16.39 -11.63 0.83
CA LYS A 143 15.54 -12.80 0.61
C LYS A 143 14.69 -12.57 -0.63
N PHE A 144 14.99 -13.28 -1.70
CA PHE A 144 14.24 -13.25 -2.96
C PHE A 144 13.09 -14.24 -2.90
N LEU A 145 11.87 -13.75 -3.12
CA LEU A 145 10.63 -14.50 -3.07
C LEU A 145 10.22 -14.88 -4.51
N PHE A 146 10.09 -16.18 -4.76
CA PHE A 146 9.76 -16.72 -6.09
C PHE A 146 8.24 -16.96 -6.27
N HIS A 147 7.41 -16.32 -5.43
CA HIS A 147 5.95 -16.38 -5.54
C HIS A 147 5.35 -14.97 -5.44
N PRO A 148 4.34 -14.63 -6.26
CA PRO A 148 3.76 -15.44 -7.34
C PRO A 148 4.70 -15.56 -8.55
N LEU A 149 4.58 -16.67 -9.30
CA LEU A 149 5.30 -16.87 -10.55
C LEU A 149 4.62 -16.07 -11.68
N PRO A 150 5.30 -15.14 -12.37
CA PRO A 150 4.69 -14.37 -13.46
C PRO A 150 4.30 -15.25 -14.65
N GLU A 151 3.28 -14.81 -15.40
CA GLU A 151 2.90 -15.49 -16.65
C GLU A 151 4.08 -15.52 -17.63
N LYS A 152 4.39 -16.73 -18.14
CA LYS A 152 5.44 -17.00 -19.16
C LYS A 152 6.88 -16.90 -18.67
N ILE A 153 7.11 -16.82 -17.36
CA ILE A 153 8.46 -16.90 -16.79
C ILE A 153 8.55 -18.17 -15.95
N ASP A 154 9.62 -18.95 -16.13
CA ASP A 154 9.90 -20.11 -15.28
C ASP A 154 10.82 -19.74 -14.10
N TYR A 155 10.87 -20.63 -13.10
CA TYR A 155 11.66 -20.42 -11.89
C TYR A 155 13.15 -20.25 -12.14
N VAL A 156 13.72 -20.89 -13.17
CA VAL A 156 15.16 -20.81 -13.48
C VAL A 156 15.50 -19.48 -14.12
N THR A 157 14.63 -18.98 -15.01
CA THR A 157 14.74 -17.65 -15.59
C THR A 157 14.66 -16.57 -14.51
N MET A 158 13.73 -16.71 -13.55
CA MET A 158 13.68 -15.81 -12.38
C MET A 158 14.94 -15.91 -11.53
N LEU A 159 15.48 -17.12 -11.33
CA LEU A 159 16.67 -17.35 -10.51
C LEU A 159 17.90 -16.73 -11.14
N ALA A 160 18.08 -16.91 -12.45
CA ALA A 160 19.12 -16.26 -13.21
C ALA A 160 19.03 -14.73 -13.09
N SER A 161 17.82 -14.17 -13.25
CA SER A 161 17.57 -12.73 -13.04
C SER A 161 17.90 -12.26 -11.62
N ALA A 162 17.64 -13.08 -10.59
CA ALA A 162 18.01 -12.77 -9.22
C ALA A 162 19.53 -12.71 -9.03
N PHE A 163 20.26 -13.67 -9.59
CA PHE A 163 21.73 -13.65 -9.58
C PHE A 163 22.31 -12.47 -10.35
N ASP A 164 21.76 -12.14 -11.52
CA ASP A 164 22.16 -10.96 -12.27
C ASP A 164 21.94 -9.68 -11.45
N THR A 165 20.80 -9.58 -10.77
CA THR A 165 20.49 -8.47 -9.86
C THR A 165 21.50 -8.38 -8.71
N ILE A 166 21.87 -9.51 -8.11
CA ILE A 166 22.90 -9.56 -7.06
C ILE A 166 24.26 -9.11 -7.61
N ALA A 167 24.65 -9.59 -8.79
CA ALA A 167 25.90 -9.19 -9.44
C ALA A 167 25.94 -7.68 -9.70
N HIS A 168 24.85 -7.09 -10.18
CA HIS A 168 24.71 -5.65 -10.36
C HIS A 168 24.82 -4.88 -9.04
N LEU A 169 24.12 -5.33 -7.98
CA LEU A 169 24.19 -4.69 -6.64
C LEU A 169 25.60 -4.73 -6.03
N HIS A 170 26.36 -5.79 -6.33
CA HIS A 170 27.74 -5.95 -5.85
C HIS A 170 28.73 -5.07 -6.62
N GLN A 171 28.53 -4.87 -7.93
CA GLN A 171 29.41 -4.07 -8.78
C GLN A 171 29.12 -2.56 -8.70
N GLU A 172 27.85 -2.17 -8.57
CA GLU A 172 27.44 -0.77 -8.55
C GLU A 172 27.55 -0.15 -7.15
N LYS A 173 28.16 1.03 -7.08
CA LYS A 173 28.27 1.79 -5.83
C LYS A 173 26.91 2.32 -5.37
N GLU A 174 26.11 2.84 -6.29
CA GLU A 174 24.79 3.43 -6.05
C GLU A 174 23.81 3.01 -7.15
N SER A 175 22.61 2.59 -6.76
CA SER A 175 21.48 2.33 -7.65
C SER A 175 20.17 2.65 -6.93
N GLU A 176 19.09 2.86 -7.69
CA GLU A 176 17.75 3.06 -7.12
C GLU A 176 17.33 1.87 -6.24
N LEU A 177 17.62 0.64 -6.69
CA LEU A 177 17.32 -0.58 -5.94
C LEU A 177 18.12 -0.64 -4.63
N LYS A 178 19.41 -0.28 -4.65
CA LYS A 178 20.24 -0.24 -3.44
C LYS A 178 19.72 0.77 -2.42
N THR A 179 19.29 1.94 -2.91
CA THR A 179 18.64 2.97 -2.08
C THR A 179 17.33 2.46 -1.49
N ALA A 180 16.50 1.75 -2.28
CA ALA A 180 15.27 1.13 -1.79
C ALA A 180 15.53 0.05 -0.72
N ILE A 181 16.57 -0.77 -0.89
CA ILE A 181 16.97 -1.80 0.11
C ILE A 181 17.34 -1.11 1.42
N GLN A 182 18.17 -0.06 1.37
CA GLN A 182 18.64 0.67 2.55
C GLN A 182 17.50 1.40 3.29
N THR A 183 16.54 1.96 2.56
CA THR A 183 15.45 2.77 3.13
C THR A 183 14.24 1.94 3.57
N SER A 184 14.08 0.73 3.04
CA SER A 184 13.01 -0.18 3.46
C SER A 184 13.14 -0.60 4.92
N TYR A 185 12.05 -1.03 5.54
CA TYR A 185 12.08 -1.55 6.91
C TYR A 185 12.77 -2.93 6.99
N SER A 186 13.48 -3.22 8.08
CA SER A 186 13.94 -4.57 8.45
C SER A 186 13.87 -4.76 9.96
N ARG A 187 13.62 -5.99 10.40
CA ARG A 187 13.74 -6.37 11.82
C ARG A 187 15.20 -6.38 12.27
N LYS A 188 15.43 -6.76 13.53
CA LYS A 188 16.77 -7.00 14.10
C LYS A 188 17.63 -7.99 13.30
N ASN A 189 17.02 -8.91 12.55
CA ASN A 189 17.74 -9.86 11.70
C ASN A 189 18.25 -9.26 10.37
N ASN A 190 18.00 -7.97 10.10
CA ASN A 190 18.39 -7.25 8.89
C ASN A 190 17.95 -7.90 7.57
N LYS A 191 16.93 -8.77 7.59
CA LYS A 191 16.40 -9.36 6.37
C LYS A 191 15.63 -8.31 5.55
N LYS A 192 15.82 -8.35 4.23
CA LYS A 192 15.18 -7.50 3.22
C LYS A 192 14.53 -8.39 2.19
N TYR A 193 13.26 -8.17 1.90
CA TYR A 193 12.49 -9.04 1.01
C TYR A 193 12.44 -8.44 -0.39
N LEU A 194 12.63 -9.26 -1.42
CA LEU A 194 12.49 -8.87 -2.82
C LEU A 194 11.43 -9.73 -3.50
N THR A 195 10.58 -9.09 -4.29
CA THR A 195 9.57 -9.75 -5.13
C THR A 195 9.79 -9.40 -6.60
N PHE A 196 9.39 -10.29 -7.50
CA PHE A 196 9.56 -10.08 -8.93
C PHE A 196 8.26 -9.56 -9.56
N THR A 197 8.28 -8.33 -10.06
CA THR A 197 7.11 -7.68 -10.67
C THR A 197 7.53 -6.86 -11.89
N ASP A 198 6.70 -6.86 -12.94
CA ASP A 198 6.96 -6.14 -14.19
C ASP A 198 8.34 -6.45 -14.81
N GLY A 199 8.81 -7.70 -14.69
CA GLY A 199 10.10 -8.13 -15.24
C GLY A 199 11.33 -7.71 -14.43
N SER A 200 11.17 -7.22 -13.20
CA SER A 200 12.30 -6.79 -12.35
C SER A 200 12.09 -7.14 -10.87
N TRP A 201 13.19 -7.26 -10.12
CA TRP A 201 13.16 -7.44 -8.67
C TRP A 201 12.96 -6.10 -7.97
N LYS A 202 11.93 -6.02 -7.12
CA LYS A 202 11.59 -4.83 -6.32
C LYS A 202 11.60 -5.17 -4.84
N VAL A 203 11.98 -4.20 -4.01
CA VAL A 203 11.96 -4.35 -2.55
C VAL A 203 10.53 -4.39 -2.06
N LEU A 204 10.19 -5.43 -1.30
CA LEU A 204 8.90 -5.61 -0.67
C LEU A 204 8.95 -5.08 0.77
N ASN A 205 8.04 -4.17 1.11
CA ASN A 205 7.94 -3.65 2.47
C ASN A 205 7.08 -4.60 3.32
N PRO A 206 7.65 -5.34 4.28
CA PRO A 206 6.90 -6.33 5.04
C PRO A 206 5.84 -5.67 5.96
N LEU A 207 6.01 -4.41 6.37
CA LEU A 207 4.98 -3.67 7.13
C LEU A 207 3.69 -3.50 6.33
N LEU A 208 3.82 -3.25 5.02
CA LEU A 208 2.66 -3.09 4.15
C LEU A 208 1.90 -4.41 3.97
N GLU A 209 2.61 -5.51 3.79
CA GLU A 209 1.99 -6.83 3.61
C GLU A 209 1.26 -7.32 4.86
N VAL A 210 1.89 -7.18 6.03
CA VAL A 210 1.22 -7.49 7.31
C VAL A 210 0.06 -6.53 7.56
N GLY A 211 0.23 -5.24 7.25
CA GLY A 211 -0.82 -4.23 7.36
C GLY A 211 -2.04 -4.54 6.49
N LYS A 212 -1.84 -5.01 5.26
CA LYS A 212 -2.89 -5.47 4.34
C LYS A 212 -3.72 -6.59 4.94
N GLU A 213 -3.08 -7.62 5.44
CA GLU A 213 -3.77 -8.78 6.03
C GLU A 213 -4.62 -8.37 7.24
N ILE A 214 -4.02 -7.62 8.17
CA ILE A 214 -4.72 -7.13 9.37
C ILE A 214 -5.90 -6.22 8.98
N THR A 215 -5.69 -5.32 8.01
CA THR A 215 -6.74 -4.41 7.55
C THR A 215 -7.88 -5.16 6.89
N LYS A 216 -7.58 -6.16 6.05
CA LYS A 216 -8.58 -7.02 5.41
C LYS A 216 -9.44 -7.75 6.45
N ASP A 217 -8.82 -8.28 7.50
CA ASP A 217 -9.55 -8.92 8.59
C ASP A 217 -10.39 -7.93 9.40
N TYR A 218 -9.80 -6.78 9.76
CA TYR A 218 -10.50 -5.71 10.48
C TYR A 218 -11.73 -5.19 9.73
N ARG A 219 -11.70 -5.17 8.39
CA ARG A 219 -12.80 -4.63 7.57
C ARG A 219 -14.01 -5.55 7.43
N LYS A 220 -13.89 -6.86 7.72
CA LYS A 220 -14.95 -7.85 7.42
C LYS A 220 -16.32 -7.49 8.02
N ASP A 221 -16.34 -6.81 9.16
CA ASP A 221 -17.53 -6.44 9.91
C ASP A 221 -17.64 -4.91 10.14
N ARG A 222 -16.99 -4.10 9.30
CA ARG A 222 -16.96 -2.64 9.42
C ARG A 222 -17.57 -1.96 8.21
N ASP A 223 -18.26 -0.85 8.45
CA ASP A 223 -18.74 0.04 7.40
C ASP A 223 -17.55 0.77 6.77
N TRP A 224 -17.46 0.83 5.44
CA TRP A 224 -16.33 1.46 4.75
C TRP A 224 -16.26 2.98 4.96
N ARG A 225 -17.30 3.61 5.52
CA ARG A 225 -17.33 5.05 5.80
C ARG A 225 -16.71 5.41 7.15
N VAL A 226 -16.21 4.43 7.91
CA VAL A 226 -15.46 4.69 9.15
C VAL A 226 -14.03 5.13 8.84
N LYS A 227 -13.44 5.87 9.77
CA LYS A 227 -12.00 6.15 9.77
C LYS A 227 -11.22 4.85 9.99
N LYS A 228 -10.06 4.74 9.36
CA LYS A 228 -9.17 3.58 9.52
C LYS A 228 -8.67 3.48 10.97
N PRO A 229 -8.39 2.25 11.46
CA PRO A 229 -7.89 2.06 12.81
C PRO A 229 -6.40 2.41 12.89
N HIS A 230 -5.96 2.79 14.08
CA HIS A 230 -4.53 2.81 14.41
C HIS A 230 -4.08 1.38 14.71
N ILE A 231 -3.16 0.85 13.90
CA ILE A 231 -2.58 -0.47 14.11
C ILE A 231 -1.16 -0.29 14.64
N ILE A 232 -0.85 -0.95 15.76
CA ILE A 232 0.51 -0.95 16.31
C ILE A 232 0.95 -2.39 16.54
N LEU A 233 2.09 -2.76 15.94
CA LEU A 233 2.68 -4.09 16.05
C LEU A 233 3.87 -4.07 16.99
N ASN A 234 4.10 -5.18 17.68
CA ASN A 234 5.41 -5.46 18.23
C ASN A 234 6.39 -5.70 17.06
N GLN A 235 7.49 -4.94 17.05
CA GLN A 235 8.53 -5.00 16.02
C GLN A 235 9.16 -6.39 15.87
N ASP A 236 9.15 -7.17 16.96
CA ASP A 236 9.76 -8.48 17.07
C ASP A 236 8.72 -9.61 17.08
N ASN A 237 7.41 -9.33 17.02
CA ASN A 237 6.39 -10.36 16.82
C ASN A 237 5.07 -9.72 16.36
N PHE A 238 4.76 -9.74 15.06
CA PHE A 238 3.57 -9.06 14.53
C PHE A 238 2.23 -9.68 14.99
N THR A 239 2.25 -10.91 15.53
CA THR A 239 1.04 -11.52 16.11
C THR A 239 0.64 -10.79 17.40
N HIS A 240 1.62 -10.19 18.09
CA HIS A 240 1.43 -9.25 19.17
C HIS A 240 1.13 -7.86 18.61
N ARG A 241 -0.16 -7.52 18.58
CA ARG A 241 -0.65 -6.26 18.02
C ARG A 241 -1.74 -5.62 18.85
N PHE A 242 -1.89 -4.31 18.67
CA PHE A 242 -3.06 -3.56 19.07
C PHE A 242 -3.74 -2.95 17.85
N ILE A 243 -5.07 -2.93 17.87
CA ILE A 243 -5.90 -2.26 16.88
C ILE A 243 -6.80 -1.32 17.67
N PHE A 244 -6.68 -0.03 17.42
CA PHE A 244 -7.44 1.01 18.11
C PHE A 244 -8.30 1.78 17.12
N ASP A 245 -9.60 1.74 17.35
CA ASP A 245 -10.52 2.59 16.62
C ASP A 245 -10.38 4.03 17.10
N SER A 246 -10.40 4.99 16.16
CA SER A 246 -10.57 6.40 16.50
C SER A 246 -12.01 6.62 16.96
N ASN A 247 -12.30 6.43 18.24
CA ASN A 247 -13.66 6.57 18.77
C ASN A 247 -13.98 8.02 19.17
N TRP A 248 -15.20 8.46 18.83
CA TRP A 248 -15.82 9.66 19.37
C TRP A 248 -16.83 9.30 20.44
N VAL A 249 -16.87 10.11 21.50
CA VAL A 249 -17.96 10.13 22.47
C VAL A 249 -18.82 11.34 22.13
N LEU A 250 -20.01 11.08 21.61
CA LEU A 250 -20.99 12.12 21.29
C LEU A 250 -21.99 12.23 22.44
N VAL A 251 -22.26 13.47 22.83
CA VAL A 251 -23.27 13.80 23.85
C VAL A 251 -24.32 14.69 23.19
N PHE A 252 -25.56 14.19 23.13
CA PHE A 252 -26.70 14.91 22.56
C PHE A 252 -27.98 14.45 23.25
N ASP A 253 -28.93 15.35 23.48
CA ASP A 253 -30.24 15.03 24.07
C ASP A 253 -30.20 14.11 25.31
N HIS A 254 -29.23 14.34 26.20
CA HIS A 254 -28.95 13.52 27.41
C HIS A 254 -28.51 12.06 27.15
N LEU A 255 -28.19 11.71 25.91
CA LEU A 255 -27.61 10.44 25.52
C LEU A 255 -26.11 10.61 25.27
N GLU A 256 -25.31 9.71 25.85
CA GLU A 256 -23.90 9.54 25.50
C GLU A 256 -23.78 8.30 24.60
N THR A 257 -23.17 8.48 23.43
CA THR A 257 -22.95 7.39 22.47
C THR A 257 -21.49 7.38 22.04
N MET A 258 -20.86 6.20 22.11
CA MET A 258 -19.54 5.97 21.54
C MET A 258 -19.70 5.39 20.14
N LEU A 259 -19.02 5.98 19.16
CA LEU A 259 -18.96 5.47 17.79
C LEU A 259 -17.55 5.62 17.23
N ILE A 260 -17.21 4.79 16.25
CA ILE A 260 -16.01 4.99 15.45
C ILE A 260 -16.20 6.29 14.65
N GLN A 261 -15.18 7.13 14.68
CA GLN A 261 -15.12 8.37 13.92
C GLN A 261 -15.38 8.07 12.44
N PRO A 262 -16.31 8.78 11.79
CA PRO A 262 -16.49 8.64 10.35
C PRO A 262 -15.32 9.24 9.57
N ASN A 263 -15.12 8.75 8.35
CA ASN A 263 -14.29 9.43 7.36
C ASN A 263 -15.18 10.35 6.52
N ASP A 264 -14.97 11.67 6.63
CA ASP A 264 -15.78 12.68 5.96
C ASP A 264 -15.76 12.54 4.43
N VAL A 265 -14.60 12.21 3.85
CA VAL A 265 -14.47 11.99 2.39
C VAL A 265 -15.35 10.82 1.96
N ALA A 266 -15.29 9.71 2.70
CA ALA A 266 -16.11 8.53 2.44
C ALA A 266 -17.61 8.81 2.61
N LEU A 267 -18.01 9.53 3.66
CA LEU A 267 -19.40 9.93 3.87
C LEU A 267 -19.94 10.78 2.73
N TYR A 268 -19.22 11.85 2.36
CA TYR A 268 -19.67 12.77 1.30
C TYR A 268 -19.63 12.12 -0.08
N SER A 269 -18.60 11.34 -0.38
CA SER A 269 -18.54 10.58 -1.64
C SER A 269 -19.66 9.55 -1.75
N ASN A 270 -19.99 8.83 -0.67
CA ASN A 270 -21.12 7.89 -0.66
C ASN A 270 -22.45 8.58 -0.97
N ILE A 271 -22.68 9.78 -0.43
CA ILE A 271 -23.88 10.57 -0.74
C ILE A 271 -23.87 10.95 -2.22
N ALA A 272 -22.74 11.45 -2.72
CA ALA A 272 -22.59 11.83 -4.13
C ALA A 272 -22.88 10.65 -5.06
N ASP A 273 -22.30 9.48 -4.81
CA ASP A 273 -22.47 8.26 -5.62
C ASP A 273 -23.90 7.75 -5.56
N ARG A 274 -24.53 7.72 -4.39
CA ARG A 274 -25.94 7.29 -4.27
C ARG A 274 -26.86 8.19 -5.07
N CYS A 275 -26.73 9.51 -4.91
CA CYS A 275 -27.53 10.48 -5.65
C CYS A 275 -27.24 10.40 -7.15
N LEU A 276 -25.97 10.25 -7.54
CA LEU A 276 -25.60 10.14 -8.94
C LEU A 276 -26.20 8.88 -9.60
N ASN A 277 -26.12 7.73 -8.93
CA ASN A 277 -26.68 6.48 -9.43
C ASN A 277 -28.21 6.58 -9.59
N GLN A 278 -28.88 7.20 -8.60
CA GLN A 278 -30.32 7.49 -8.68
C GLN A 278 -30.64 8.43 -9.85
N ALA A 279 -29.86 9.50 -10.04
CA ALA A 279 -30.05 10.45 -11.14
C ALA A 279 -29.82 9.80 -12.50
N MET A 280 -28.80 8.97 -12.65
CA MET A 280 -28.53 8.22 -13.88
C MET A 280 -29.68 7.27 -14.22
N GLU A 281 -30.15 6.48 -13.24
CA GLU A 281 -31.27 5.57 -13.43
C GLU A 281 -32.55 6.32 -13.81
N PHE A 282 -32.84 7.43 -13.12
CA PHE A 282 -33.98 8.29 -13.42
C PHE A 282 -33.86 8.88 -14.83
N TYR A 283 -32.68 9.40 -15.20
CA TYR A 283 -32.43 10.00 -16.50
C TYR A 283 -32.69 9.00 -17.63
N GLU A 284 -32.14 7.79 -17.54
CA GLU A 284 -32.29 6.74 -18.54
C GLU A 284 -33.74 6.25 -18.68
N LYS A 285 -34.46 6.11 -17.56
CA LYS A 285 -35.83 5.59 -17.55
C LYS A 285 -36.89 6.63 -17.89
N VAL A 286 -36.67 7.90 -17.53
CA VAL A 286 -37.71 8.93 -17.53
C VAL A 286 -37.41 10.05 -18.52
N ILE A 287 -36.19 10.59 -18.51
CA ILE A 287 -35.82 11.78 -19.28
C ILE A 287 -35.42 11.41 -20.71
N LEU A 288 -34.50 10.46 -20.88
CA LEU A 288 -33.96 10.07 -22.18
C LEU A 288 -35.03 9.53 -23.16
N PRO A 289 -36.03 8.73 -22.77
CA PRO A 289 -37.08 8.28 -23.69
C PRO A 289 -37.89 9.43 -24.31
N ARG A 290 -37.96 10.59 -23.65
CA ARG A 290 -38.66 11.78 -24.14
C ARG A 290 -37.94 12.43 -25.32
N HIS A 291 -36.62 12.32 -25.39
CA HIS A 291 -35.84 12.76 -26.55
C HIS A 291 -36.21 11.95 -27.81
N LYS A 292 -36.53 10.66 -27.65
CA LYS A 292 -36.88 9.76 -28.77
C LYS A 292 -38.32 9.91 -29.25
N GLN A 293 -39.20 10.53 -28.45
CA GLN A 293 -40.63 10.69 -28.73
C GLN A 293 -41.03 12.17 -28.97
N TRP A 294 -40.07 13.05 -29.26
CA TRP A 294 -40.36 14.46 -29.47
C TRP A 294 -41.21 14.66 -30.73
N HIS A 295 -42.48 15.03 -30.55
CA HIS A 295 -43.43 15.35 -31.65
C HIS A 295 -43.78 16.85 -31.75
N GLY A 296 -43.10 17.73 -31.02
CA GLY A 296 -43.22 19.19 -31.14
C GLY A 296 -43.94 19.86 -29.97
N SER A 297 -44.42 19.10 -28.99
CA SER A 297 -45.08 19.61 -27.78
C SER A 297 -44.14 19.67 -26.58
N PHE A 298 -44.26 20.74 -25.80
CA PHE A 298 -43.58 20.89 -24.50
C PHE A 298 -44.09 19.85 -23.49
N PRO A 299 -43.28 19.46 -22.48
CA PRO A 299 -43.72 18.55 -21.44
C PRO A 299 -44.93 19.11 -20.67
N SER A 300 -45.90 18.25 -20.34
CA SER A 300 -47.03 18.60 -19.46
C SER A 300 -46.54 19.00 -18.07
N LEU A 301 -47.38 19.68 -17.29
CA LEU A 301 -47.04 20.09 -15.91
C LEU A 301 -46.64 18.90 -15.03
N GLU A 302 -47.30 17.76 -15.18
CA GLU A 302 -46.93 16.51 -14.49
C GLU A 302 -45.53 16.03 -14.89
N LYS A 303 -45.21 16.06 -16.20
CA LYS A 303 -43.87 15.70 -16.68
C LYS A 303 -42.81 16.70 -16.26
N GLN A 304 -43.16 17.98 -16.07
CA GLN A 304 -42.26 19.01 -15.55
C GLN A 304 -41.88 18.76 -14.09
N LYS A 305 -42.82 18.25 -13.28
CA LYS A 305 -42.53 17.85 -11.89
C LYS A 305 -41.36 16.85 -11.82
N GLU A 306 -41.35 15.86 -12.71
CA GLU A 306 -40.29 14.86 -12.77
C GLU A 306 -38.91 15.44 -13.15
N TYR A 307 -38.85 16.56 -13.88
CA TYR A 307 -37.59 17.28 -14.08
C TYR A 307 -37.11 17.93 -12.79
N TYR A 308 -38.01 18.47 -11.96
CA TYR A 308 -37.65 19.03 -10.66
C TYR A 308 -37.14 17.95 -9.72
N ASP A 309 -37.81 16.79 -9.66
CA ASP A 309 -37.36 15.63 -8.88
C ASP A 309 -35.95 15.19 -9.32
N TYR A 310 -35.69 15.12 -10.63
CA TYR A 310 -34.34 14.86 -11.15
C TYR A 310 -33.33 15.92 -10.72
N PHE A 311 -33.68 17.20 -10.83
CA PHE A 311 -32.79 18.30 -10.46
C PHE A 311 -32.38 18.26 -9.00
N GLU A 312 -33.31 17.97 -8.09
CA GLU A 312 -33.01 17.82 -6.66
C GLU A 312 -31.95 16.74 -6.41
N ILE A 313 -32.05 15.61 -7.11
CA ILE A 313 -31.11 14.48 -6.95
C ILE A 313 -29.73 14.84 -7.52
N ILE A 314 -29.65 15.35 -8.74
CA ILE A 314 -28.35 15.64 -9.37
C ILE A 314 -27.64 16.84 -8.71
N ILE A 315 -28.38 17.83 -8.20
CA ILE A 315 -27.83 18.94 -7.42
C ILE A 315 -27.15 18.41 -6.14
N GLN A 316 -27.79 17.48 -5.43
CA GLN A 316 -27.17 16.84 -4.26
C GLN A 316 -25.86 16.14 -4.65
N ALA A 317 -25.85 15.40 -5.77
CA ALA A 317 -24.66 14.72 -6.24
C ALA A 317 -23.49 15.70 -6.51
N VAL A 318 -23.76 16.84 -7.18
CA VAL A 318 -22.77 17.89 -7.44
C VAL A 318 -22.20 18.49 -6.16
N ILE A 319 -23.08 18.86 -5.20
CA ILE A 319 -22.66 19.48 -3.95
C ILE A 319 -21.76 18.53 -3.15
N PHE A 320 -22.19 17.28 -2.99
CA PHE A 320 -21.45 16.31 -2.17
C PHE A 320 -20.17 15.81 -2.84
N ALA A 321 -20.12 15.71 -4.17
CA ALA A 321 -18.88 15.40 -4.88
C ALA A 321 -17.81 16.48 -4.65
N TYR A 322 -18.17 17.76 -4.76
CA TYR A 322 -17.24 18.85 -4.45
C TYR A 322 -16.87 18.89 -2.95
N THR A 323 -17.83 18.62 -2.07
CA THR A 323 -17.61 18.61 -0.61
C THR A 323 -16.64 17.48 -0.21
N ALA A 324 -16.73 16.31 -0.85
CA ALA A 324 -15.76 15.24 -0.67
C ALA A 324 -14.33 15.68 -1.03
N LEU A 325 -14.17 16.44 -2.12
CA LEU A 325 -12.85 16.97 -2.52
C LEU A 325 -12.32 18.03 -1.55
N GLU A 326 -13.18 18.90 -1.00
CA GLU A 326 -12.77 19.85 0.05
C GLU A 326 -12.28 19.12 1.30
N ALA A 327 -13.05 18.12 1.78
CA ALA A 327 -12.67 17.31 2.92
C ALA A 327 -11.32 16.60 2.66
N PHE A 328 -11.16 16.04 1.46
CA PHE A 328 -9.93 15.36 1.06
C PHE A 328 -8.73 16.33 1.01
N ALA A 329 -8.91 17.50 0.42
CA ALA A 329 -7.86 18.52 0.37
C ALA A 329 -7.38 18.95 1.76
N ASN A 330 -8.28 19.03 2.74
CA ASN A 330 -7.95 19.39 4.11
C ASN A 330 -7.20 18.27 4.85
N ILE A 331 -7.53 17.00 4.58
CA ILE A 331 -6.78 15.83 5.09
C ILE A 331 -5.32 15.87 4.61
N CYS A 332 -5.12 16.24 3.34
CA CYS A 332 -3.79 16.33 2.75
C CYS A 332 -2.91 17.46 3.32
N ILE A 333 -3.42 18.33 4.21
CA ILE A 333 -2.62 19.41 4.80
C ILE A 333 -2.19 19.00 6.22
N PRO A 334 -0.88 18.80 6.50
CA PRO A 334 -0.39 18.54 7.85
C PRO A 334 -0.67 19.70 8.81
N ALA A 335 -0.87 19.41 10.10
CA ALA A 335 -1.07 20.45 11.12
C ALA A 335 0.08 21.46 11.21
N GLY A 336 1.32 21.01 11.02
CA GLY A 336 2.51 21.87 11.03
C GLY A 336 2.89 22.48 9.68
N TRP A 337 2.07 22.34 8.64
CA TRP A 337 2.39 22.88 7.32
C TRP A 337 2.07 24.37 7.24
N GLU A 338 3.02 25.14 6.69
CA GLU A 338 2.88 26.57 6.45
C GLU A 338 2.98 26.86 4.95
N TYR A 339 2.04 27.66 4.44
CA TYR A 339 2.07 28.12 3.07
C TYR A 339 2.38 29.62 3.02
N GLN A 340 3.41 30.00 2.25
CA GLN A 340 3.83 31.39 2.13
C GLN A 340 3.41 31.97 0.78
N THR A 341 2.82 33.16 0.81
CA THR A 341 2.59 33.99 -0.39
C THR A 341 3.33 35.31 -0.24
N GLU A 342 3.83 35.85 -1.35
CA GLU A 342 4.41 37.19 -1.38
C GLU A 342 3.60 38.07 -2.32
N ALA A 343 3.11 39.19 -1.81
CA ALA A 343 2.40 40.20 -2.58
C ALA A 343 2.87 41.58 -2.16
N ASN A 344 3.25 42.43 -3.12
CA ASN A 344 3.73 43.79 -2.87
C ASN A 344 4.88 43.87 -1.83
N GLY A 345 5.78 42.89 -1.82
CA GLY A 345 6.90 42.80 -0.86
C GLY A 345 6.51 42.36 0.55
N VAL A 346 5.24 42.05 0.81
CA VAL A 346 4.76 41.51 2.09
C VAL A 346 4.64 40.00 1.99
N LYS A 347 5.40 39.29 2.82
CA LYS A 347 5.30 37.84 3.00
C LYS A 347 4.21 37.53 4.01
N THR A 348 3.20 36.78 3.58
CA THR A 348 2.12 36.29 4.44
C THR A 348 2.28 34.78 4.58
N ILE A 349 2.29 34.29 5.82
CA ILE A 349 2.36 32.87 6.17
C ILE A 349 0.98 32.42 6.62
N TYR A 350 0.48 31.33 6.05
CA TYR A 350 -0.81 30.74 6.38
C TYR A 350 -0.59 29.38 7.05
N SER A 351 -1.13 29.21 8.26
CA SER A 351 -1.25 27.91 8.93
C SER A 351 -2.28 27.01 8.24
N LYS A 352 -2.33 25.73 8.60
CA LYS A 352 -3.36 24.79 8.14
C LYS A 352 -4.78 25.38 8.24
N GLU A 353 -5.17 25.88 9.40
CA GLU A 353 -6.53 26.41 9.63
C GLU A 353 -6.82 27.64 8.76
N ALA A 354 -5.79 28.45 8.49
CA ALA A 354 -5.92 29.60 7.61
C ALA A 354 -6.04 29.17 6.14
N ILE A 355 -5.31 28.13 5.74
CA ILE A 355 -5.40 27.55 4.39
C ILE A 355 -6.80 26.98 4.16
N GLU A 356 -7.29 26.15 5.08
CA GLU A 356 -8.60 25.48 4.98
C GLU A 356 -9.76 26.48 4.80
N ARG A 357 -9.66 27.64 5.46
CA ARG A 357 -10.72 28.67 5.47
C ARG A 357 -10.61 29.70 4.34
N LYS A 358 -9.39 30.06 3.91
CA LYS A 358 -9.18 31.23 3.02
C LYS A 358 -8.89 30.87 1.57
N PHE A 359 -8.43 29.66 1.30
CA PHE A 359 -8.05 29.25 -0.06
C PHE A 359 -9.17 28.47 -0.71
N GLU A 360 -9.48 28.82 -1.95
CA GLU A 360 -10.38 28.01 -2.78
C GLU A 360 -9.74 26.66 -3.10
N LEU A 361 -10.57 25.61 -3.27
CA LEU A 361 -10.09 24.26 -3.54
C LEU A 361 -9.15 24.18 -4.75
N ARG A 362 -9.47 24.91 -5.83
CA ARG A 362 -8.63 25.03 -7.02
C ARG A 362 -7.21 25.48 -6.67
N GLU A 363 -7.07 26.46 -5.80
CA GLU A 363 -5.77 26.97 -5.36
C GLU A 363 -5.08 26.00 -4.40
N LYS A 364 -5.84 25.31 -3.52
CA LYS A 364 -5.30 24.23 -2.68
C LYS A 364 -4.64 23.15 -3.53
N PHE A 365 -5.31 22.62 -4.56
CA PHE A 365 -4.73 21.59 -5.44
C PHE A 365 -3.49 22.09 -6.19
N LYS A 366 -3.56 23.28 -6.80
CA LYS A 366 -2.46 23.81 -7.63
C LYS A 366 -1.20 24.17 -6.85
N LYS A 367 -1.37 24.77 -5.67
CA LYS A 367 -0.28 25.47 -4.98
C LYS A 367 0.07 24.89 -3.62
N VAL A 368 -0.91 24.35 -2.89
CA VAL A 368 -0.69 23.86 -1.52
C VAL A 368 -0.41 22.36 -1.53
N ILE A 369 -1.31 21.56 -2.11
CA ILE A 369 -1.23 20.09 -2.09
C ILE A 369 -0.09 19.58 -2.94
N ARG A 370 0.16 20.22 -4.09
CA ARG A 370 1.23 19.83 -5.02
C ARG A 370 2.60 19.66 -4.34
N PRO A 371 3.17 20.65 -3.62
CA PRO A 371 4.44 20.47 -2.91
C PRO A 371 4.34 19.51 -1.72
N ILE A 372 3.17 19.37 -1.07
CA ILE A 372 3.00 18.45 0.05
C ILE A 372 3.11 16.99 -0.42
N LEU A 373 2.42 16.64 -1.51
CA LEU A 373 2.31 15.27 -2.01
C LEU A 373 3.32 14.94 -3.12
N ASN A 374 4.19 15.88 -3.49
CA ASN A 374 5.10 15.75 -4.62
C ASN A 374 4.37 15.31 -5.91
N SER A 375 3.24 15.96 -6.20
CA SER A 375 2.41 15.65 -7.37
C SER A 375 2.86 16.44 -8.61
N PRO A 376 2.55 15.97 -9.84
CA PRO A 376 2.70 16.78 -11.04
C PRO A 376 1.75 17.99 -10.99
N ASP A 377 1.90 18.87 -11.98
CA ASP A 377 1.01 20.02 -12.12
C ASP A 377 -0.41 19.54 -12.46
N PRO A 378 -1.40 19.73 -11.56
CA PRO A 378 -2.74 19.21 -11.76
C PRO A 378 -3.40 19.82 -13.01
N THR A 379 -2.96 20.98 -13.49
CA THR A 379 -3.55 21.61 -14.69
C THR A 379 -3.29 20.85 -15.99
N ARG A 380 -2.36 19.88 -15.96
CA ARG A 380 -2.02 19.01 -17.10
C ARG A 380 -2.70 17.65 -17.03
N GLU A 381 -3.44 17.37 -15.97
CA GLU A 381 -4.12 16.11 -15.76
C GLU A 381 -5.50 16.11 -16.41
N ASP A 382 -5.93 14.96 -16.94
CA ASP A 382 -7.20 14.83 -17.67
C ASP A 382 -8.44 15.10 -16.78
N TRP A 383 -8.31 14.87 -15.47
CA TRP A 383 -9.37 15.14 -14.49
C TRP A 383 -9.53 16.63 -14.17
N TRP A 384 -8.61 17.50 -14.58
CA TRP A 384 -8.61 18.91 -14.17
C TRP A 384 -9.76 19.71 -14.78
N MET A 385 -10.01 19.58 -16.08
CA MET A 385 -11.10 20.33 -16.73
C MET A 385 -12.48 19.93 -16.19
N PRO A 386 -12.81 18.63 -16.02
CA PRO A 386 -14.04 18.22 -15.35
C PRO A 386 -14.13 18.69 -13.89
N PHE A 387 -13.02 18.78 -13.17
CA PHE A 387 -12.99 19.38 -11.82
C PHE A 387 -13.39 20.86 -11.84
N ILE A 388 -12.86 21.63 -12.79
CA ILE A 388 -13.21 23.06 -12.94
C ILE A 388 -14.69 23.21 -13.27
N GLU A 389 -15.25 22.35 -14.12
CA GLU A 389 -16.68 22.34 -14.40
C GLU A 389 -17.52 21.99 -13.16
N LEU A 390 -17.10 21.00 -12.37
CA LEU A 390 -17.74 20.64 -11.11
C LEU A 390 -17.76 21.82 -10.13
N GLU A 391 -16.63 22.49 -9.95
CA GLU A 391 -16.49 23.66 -9.09
C GLU A 391 -17.39 24.82 -9.52
N ASN A 392 -17.36 25.15 -10.82
CA ASN A 392 -18.17 26.24 -11.36
C ASN A 392 -19.66 25.93 -11.17
N LEU A 393 -20.09 24.71 -11.47
CA LEU A 393 -21.48 24.30 -11.33
C LEU A 393 -21.93 24.33 -9.86
N ARG A 394 -21.12 23.79 -8.94
CA ARG A 394 -21.39 23.87 -7.50
C ARG A 394 -21.52 25.33 -7.04
N ASN A 395 -20.64 26.21 -7.49
CA ASN A 395 -20.69 27.63 -7.15
C ASN A 395 -21.95 28.31 -7.71
N GLU A 396 -22.39 27.96 -8.92
CA GLU A 396 -23.63 28.49 -9.50
C GLU A 396 -24.89 27.94 -8.82
N ILE A 397 -24.83 26.75 -8.23
CA ILE A 397 -25.92 26.19 -7.39
C ILE A 397 -25.99 26.94 -6.06
N ILE A 398 -24.87 27.03 -5.33
CA ILE A 398 -24.82 27.62 -3.98
C ILE A 398 -25.01 29.14 -4.02
N HIS A 399 -24.38 29.82 -4.98
CA HIS A 399 -24.48 31.27 -5.18
C HIS A 399 -25.38 31.59 -6.37
N THR A 400 -26.59 31.05 -6.34
CA THR A 400 -27.56 31.15 -7.44
C THR A 400 -27.76 32.59 -7.92
N LYS A 401 -27.49 32.81 -9.21
CA LYS A 401 -27.79 34.06 -9.92
C LYS A 401 -28.87 33.79 -10.98
N GLN A 402 -29.87 34.67 -11.04
CA GLN A 402 -31.01 34.49 -11.95
C GLN A 402 -30.59 34.52 -13.43
N SER A 403 -29.60 35.35 -13.78
CA SER A 403 -29.09 35.53 -15.15
C SER A 403 -28.46 34.28 -15.78
N ARG A 404 -28.15 33.23 -15.01
CA ARG A 404 -27.57 31.97 -15.49
C ARG A 404 -28.42 30.74 -15.21
N SER A 405 -29.66 30.92 -14.77
CA SER A 405 -30.46 29.80 -14.27
C SER A 405 -30.82 28.79 -15.36
N GLU A 406 -31.18 29.26 -16.56
CA GLU A 406 -31.51 28.37 -17.69
C GLU A 406 -30.30 27.55 -18.14
N GLU A 407 -29.13 28.18 -18.30
CA GLU A 407 -27.88 27.52 -18.67
C GLU A 407 -27.47 26.46 -17.64
N ARG A 408 -27.58 26.78 -16.34
CA ARG A 408 -27.28 25.85 -15.25
C ARG A 408 -28.17 24.61 -15.30
N TYR A 409 -29.50 24.79 -15.41
CA TYR A 409 -30.43 23.65 -15.46
C TYR A 409 -30.28 22.85 -16.76
N ALA A 410 -29.95 23.48 -17.88
CA ALA A 410 -29.60 22.78 -19.12
C ALA A 410 -28.34 21.92 -18.95
N LYS A 411 -27.31 22.44 -18.27
CA LYS A 411 -26.09 21.68 -17.97
C LYS A 411 -26.38 20.47 -17.05
N LEU A 412 -27.26 20.61 -16.07
CA LEU A 412 -27.69 19.50 -15.19
C LEU A 412 -28.44 18.39 -15.94
N LEU A 413 -29.07 18.69 -17.08
CA LEU A 413 -29.70 17.69 -17.96
C LEU A 413 -28.73 17.06 -18.97
N SER A 414 -27.53 17.62 -19.15
CA SER A 414 -26.58 17.07 -20.11
C SER A 414 -25.96 15.77 -19.59
N GLN A 415 -25.76 14.77 -20.47
CA GLN A 415 -25.14 13.49 -20.06
C GLN A 415 -23.73 13.65 -19.47
N SER A 416 -22.99 14.69 -19.87
CA SER A 416 -21.65 14.96 -19.33
C SER A 416 -21.65 15.30 -17.84
N ILE A 417 -22.81 15.66 -17.26
CA ILE A 417 -22.93 15.89 -15.81
C ILE A 417 -22.48 14.68 -15.01
N PHE A 418 -22.74 13.46 -15.52
CA PHE A 418 -22.39 12.26 -14.79
C PHE A 418 -20.88 12.08 -14.68
N ASP A 419 -20.14 12.36 -15.75
CA ASP A 419 -18.69 12.28 -15.74
C ASP A 419 -18.06 13.39 -14.89
N ILE A 420 -18.62 14.61 -14.95
CA ILE A 420 -18.23 15.74 -14.09
C ILE A 420 -18.36 15.39 -12.61
N VAL A 421 -19.47 14.75 -12.21
CA VAL A 421 -19.68 14.33 -10.82
C VAL A 421 -18.78 13.15 -10.45
N ARG A 422 -18.68 12.09 -11.27
CA ARG A 422 -17.80 10.92 -10.97
C ARG A 422 -16.34 11.31 -10.84
N ASN A 423 -15.92 12.38 -11.51
CA ASN A 423 -14.54 12.83 -11.52
C ASN A 423 -13.95 13.05 -10.12
N HIS A 424 -14.76 13.34 -9.10
CA HIS A 424 -14.24 13.46 -7.73
C HIS A 424 -13.48 12.21 -7.25
N LYS A 425 -13.93 11.01 -7.64
CA LYS A 425 -13.25 9.75 -7.29
C LYS A 425 -11.89 9.62 -7.98
N ASN A 426 -11.81 10.01 -9.25
CA ASN A 426 -10.57 9.99 -10.02
C ASN A 426 -9.51 10.89 -9.36
N ILE A 427 -9.90 12.06 -8.86
CA ILE A 427 -9.00 12.99 -8.17
C ILE A 427 -8.50 12.39 -6.86
N ILE A 428 -9.40 11.81 -6.05
CA ILE A 428 -9.02 11.19 -4.77
C ILE A 428 -8.07 10.02 -5.02
N GLN A 429 -8.34 9.17 -6.02
CA GLN A 429 -7.48 8.04 -6.41
C GLN A 429 -6.12 8.51 -6.94
N PHE A 430 -6.10 9.54 -7.78
CA PHE A 430 -4.88 10.15 -8.31
C PHE A 430 -3.95 10.59 -7.18
N TYR A 431 -4.47 11.34 -6.20
CA TYR A 431 -3.66 11.77 -5.06
C TYR A 431 -3.34 10.63 -4.07
N GLY A 432 -4.17 9.59 -4.02
CA GLY A 432 -3.89 8.36 -3.27
C GLY A 432 -2.60 7.68 -3.73
N ASP A 433 -2.33 7.66 -5.04
CA ASP A 433 -1.07 7.12 -5.60
C ASP A 433 0.15 7.89 -5.06
N HIS A 434 0.08 9.21 -5.11
CA HIS A 434 1.13 10.09 -4.58
C HIS A 434 1.32 9.95 -3.06
N ILE A 435 0.22 9.82 -2.32
CA ILE A 435 0.25 9.55 -0.87
C ILE A 435 0.98 8.22 -0.61
N SER A 436 0.61 7.15 -1.31
CA SER A 436 1.20 5.83 -1.10
C SER A 436 2.70 5.77 -1.42
N LYS A 437 3.18 6.61 -2.34
CA LYS A 437 4.58 6.66 -2.77
C LYS A 437 5.44 7.58 -1.92
N TYR A 438 4.92 8.76 -1.58
CA TYR A 438 5.74 9.85 -1.03
C TYR A 438 5.36 10.25 0.40
N ARG A 439 4.11 10.02 0.82
CA ARG A 439 3.54 10.57 2.07
C ARG A 439 2.66 9.55 2.78
N THR A 440 3.21 8.35 3.00
CA THR A 440 2.46 7.20 3.50
C THR A 440 1.76 7.42 4.85
N GLU A 441 2.21 8.40 5.64
CA GLU A 441 1.55 8.79 6.89
C GLU A 441 0.10 9.27 6.68
N PHE A 442 -0.27 9.75 5.49
CA PHE A 442 -1.65 10.13 5.19
C PHE A 442 -2.55 8.95 4.84
N LEU A 443 -2.01 7.74 4.63
CA LEU A 443 -2.83 6.58 4.30
C LEU A 443 -3.82 6.24 5.42
N GLU A 444 -3.51 6.59 6.67
CA GLU A 444 -4.41 6.38 7.82
C GLU A 444 -5.66 7.27 7.77
N GLU A 445 -5.54 8.50 7.26
CA GLU A 445 -6.67 9.41 7.09
C GLU A 445 -7.39 9.23 5.73
N TYR A 446 -6.76 8.49 4.81
CA TYR A 446 -7.31 8.22 3.47
C TYR A 446 -8.58 7.33 3.55
N PRO A 447 -9.63 7.62 2.77
CA PRO A 447 -10.88 6.84 2.80
C PRO A 447 -10.69 5.41 2.28
N TYR A 448 -11.50 4.47 2.79
CA TYR A 448 -11.65 3.15 2.18
C TYR A 448 -12.39 3.23 0.83
N GLU A 449 -12.19 2.22 -0.02
CA GLU A 449 -12.80 2.03 -1.35
C GLU A 449 -12.31 3.01 -2.44
N PHE A 450 -11.14 3.62 -2.21
CA PHE A 450 -10.43 4.45 -3.20
C PHE A 450 -9.08 3.85 -3.62
N GLY A 451 -8.87 2.54 -3.41
CA GLY A 451 -7.71 1.80 -3.92
C GLY A 451 -6.47 1.81 -3.03
N TYR A 452 -6.51 2.57 -1.92
CA TYR A 452 -5.43 2.61 -0.93
C TYR A 452 -6.02 2.32 0.45
N ASP A 453 -6.61 1.14 0.60
CA ASP A 453 -7.39 0.77 1.78
C ASP A 453 -6.52 0.35 2.96
N ASP A 454 -5.26 0.03 2.70
CA ASP A 454 -4.33 -0.49 3.68
C ASP A 454 -3.91 0.58 4.69
N VAL A 455 -3.54 0.11 5.89
CA VAL A 455 -2.93 0.92 6.95
C VAL A 455 -1.49 0.49 7.09
N ILE A 456 -0.57 1.46 7.22
CA ILE A 456 0.80 1.16 7.62
C ILE A 456 0.84 1.02 9.14
N PRO A 457 1.16 -0.17 9.68
CA PRO A 457 1.19 -0.33 11.12
C PRO A 457 2.34 0.46 11.73
N GLY A 458 2.07 1.12 12.86
CA GLY A 458 3.09 1.62 13.75
C GLY A 458 3.85 0.47 14.41
N LEU A 459 5.03 0.77 14.94
CA LEU A 459 5.87 -0.21 15.63
C LEU A 459 6.12 0.18 17.08
N MET A 460 6.17 -0.83 17.94
CA MET A 460 6.60 -0.70 19.32
C MET A 460 7.62 -1.79 19.67
N THR A 461 8.50 -1.46 20.61
CA THR A 461 9.43 -2.43 21.19
C THR A 461 8.68 -3.46 22.03
N ASP A 462 9.28 -4.63 22.22
CA ASP A 462 8.69 -5.69 23.05
C ASP A 462 8.40 -5.21 24.49
N LYS A 463 9.34 -4.48 25.09
CA LYS A 463 9.15 -3.82 26.40
C LYS A 463 7.92 -2.91 26.43
N ASN A 464 7.76 -2.05 25.41
CA ASN A 464 6.62 -1.12 25.33
C ASN A 464 5.31 -1.86 25.05
N TYR A 465 5.34 -2.96 24.28
CA TYR A 465 4.20 -3.83 24.06
C TYR A 465 3.69 -4.42 25.36
N TRP A 466 4.55 -5.10 26.12
CA TRP A 466 4.13 -5.73 27.38
C TRP A 466 3.70 -4.72 28.43
N LYS A 467 4.36 -3.55 28.49
CA LYS A 467 3.92 -2.45 29.35
C LYS A 467 2.51 -1.98 29.00
N SER A 468 2.22 -1.76 27.72
CA SER A 468 0.91 -1.33 27.24
C SER A 468 -0.15 -2.43 27.44
N TYR A 469 0.21 -3.69 27.19
CA TYR A 469 -0.65 -4.85 27.38
C TYR A 469 -1.08 -5.00 28.84
N LYS A 470 -0.14 -4.93 29.79
CA LYS A 470 -0.42 -4.96 31.23
C LYS A 470 -1.31 -3.80 31.64
N SER A 471 -1.02 -2.59 31.16
CA SER A 471 -1.81 -1.38 31.45
C SER A 471 -3.25 -1.48 30.96
N ILE A 472 -3.48 -1.91 29.71
CA ILE A 472 -4.82 -2.03 29.12
C ILE A 472 -5.66 -3.09 29.85
N ARG A 473 -5.02 -4.15 30.37
CA ARG A 473 -5.69 -5.24 31.10
C ARG A 473 -5.74 -5.04 32.62
N ASN A 474 -5.31 -3.87 33.13
CA ASN A 474 -5.22 -3.58 34.57
C ASN A 474 -4.42 -4.64 35.37
N ILE A 475 -3.37 -5.21 34.79
CA ILE A 475 -2.46 -6.12 35.47
C ILE A 475 -1.46 -5.28 36.27
N LYS A 476 -1.30 -5.54 37.58
CA LYS A 476 -0.35 -4.80 38.43
C LYS A 476 1.09 -5.04 37.99
N PHE A 477 1.90 -3.98 37.96
CA PHE A 477 3.35 -4.08 37.79
C PHE A 477 3.95 -4.67 39.07
N ASP A 478 4.68 -5.77 38.96
CA ASP A 478 5.60 -6.19 40.03
C ASP A 478 6.83 -5.27 39.97
N LYS A 479 7.33 -4.87 41.15
CA LYS A 479 8.40 -3.88 41.31
C LYS A 479 9.73 -4.25 40.62
N SER A 480 9.89 -5.48 40.14
CA SER A 480 11.07 -5.93 39.38
C SER A 480 11.07 -5.46 37.93
N ASP A 481 9.92 -5.09 37.36
CA ASP A 481 9.80 -4.76 35.93
C ASP A 481 10.13 -3.29 35.60
N GLU A 482 10.40 -2.46 36.62
CA GLU A 482 10.73 -1.03 36.46
C GLU A 482 12.25 -0.75 36.36
N GLU A 483 13.11 -1.73 36.63
CA GLU A 483 14.58 -1.55 36.72
C GLU A 483 15.41 -2.13 35.55
N GLU A 484 14.80 -2.82 34.58
CA GLU A 484 15.36 -3.13 33.24
C GLU A 484 14.64 -2.31 32.17
#